data_AF-A0A7W6BMQ8-F1
#
_entry.id   AF-A0A7W6BMQ8-F1
#
_cell.length_a   1.000
_cell.length_b   1.000
_cell.length_c   1.000
_cell.angle_alpha   90.00
_cell.angle_beta   90.00
_cell.angle_gamma   90.00
#
_symmetry.space_group_name_H-M   'P 1'
#
loop_
_entity.id
_entity.type
_entity.pdbx_description
1 polymer ?
#
loop_
_entity_poly.entity_id
_entity_poly.type
_entity_poly.pdbx_seq_one_letter_code
_entity_poly.pdbx_strand_id
1 'polypeptide(L)'
;MTDADKISTDTLRFERLLDAPVEKTWRYLIDPELRARWFMGGPTDPKVGGGIGLTMDHDRLSDGEVATPERYRPYIGHSWEERITRIEPPHLLSFTWEGGEAGEVTFELHEEDGKTRLVLTHRGLRGRDDAINFGGGWHSHLAVLERRLRGDAVPDFWALHEQAEAAMRAAFGGA
;
A
#
# COMPACT_ATOMS: atom_id res chain seq x y z
N MET A 1 -7.21 -11.02 4.73
CA MET A 1 -5.86 -11.53 5.03
C MET A 1 -5.76 -12.86 4.34
N THR A 2 -4.62 -13.13 3.72
CA THR A 2 -4.35 -14.44 3.10
C THR A 2 -3.50 -15.29 4.04
N ASP A 3 -3.49 -16.61 3.86
CA ASP A 3 -2.65 -17.52 4.64
C ASP A 3 -1.15 -17.24 4.46
N ALA A 4 -0.77 -16.50 3.41
CA ALA A 4 0.61 -16.08 3.15
C ALA A 4 1.02 -14.80 3.91
N ASP A 5 0.06 -14.07 4.48
CA ASP A 5 0.34 -12.82 5.20
C ASP A 5 1.04 -13.15 6.54
N LYS A 6 2.19 -12.53 6.78
CA LYS A 6 2.96 -12.68 8.02
C LYS A 6 3.01 -11.35 8.73
N ILE A 7 2.50 -11.32 9.95
CA ILE A 7 2.30 -10.09 10.72
C ILE A 7 2.93 -10.26 12.10
N SER A 8 3.79 -9.33 12.47
CA SER A 8 4.39 -9.18 13.79
C SER A 8 4.39 -7.70 14.19
N THR A 9 4.78 -7.41 15.43
CA THR A 9 4.82 -6.03 15.95
C THR A 9 5.87 -5.14 15.30
N ASP A 10 6.85 -5.73 14.60
CA ASP A 10 7.98 -5.04 13.97
C ASP A 10 8.00 -5.20 12.44
N THR A 11 7.23 -6.14 11.89
CA THR A 11 7.20 -6.45 10.45
C THR A 11 5.79 -6.82 9.98
N LEU A 12 5.37 -6.23 8.87
CA LEU A 12 4.24 -6.67 8.07
C LEU A 12 4.75 -7.24 6.75
N ARG A 13 4.27 -8.41 6.35
CA ARG A 13 4.52 -8.96 5.03
C ARG A 13 3.21 -9.46 4.42
N PHE A 14 2.86 -8.93 3.26
CA PHE A 14 1.69 -9.32 2.48
C PHE A 14 2.12 -9.90 1.14
N GLU A 15 1.37 -10.87 0.63
CA GLU A 15 1.61 -11.48 -0.68
C GLU A 15 0.34 -11.51 -1.51
N ARG A 16 0.39 -11.02 -2.75
CA ARG A 16 -0.76 -11.02 -3.67
C ARG A 16 -0.32 -11.52 -5.04
N LEU A 17 -1.10 -12.43 -5.61
CA LEU A 17 -0.97 -12.79 -7.02
C LEU A 17 -1.89 -11.89 -7.84
N LEU A 18 -1.29 -10.97 -8.59
CA LEU A 18 -1.98 -9.94 -9.36
C LEU A 18 -2.15 -10.40 -10.80
N ASP A 19 -3.38 -10.30 -11.32
CA ASP A 19 -3.72 -10.66 -12.69
C ASP A 19 -3.30 -9.57 -13.70
N ALA A 20 -1.99 -9.33 -13.75
CA ALA A 20 -1.35 -8.36 -14.61
C ALA A 20 0.13 -8.75 -14.82
N PRO A 21 0.71 -8.43 -15.99
CA PRO A 21 2.14 -8.58 -16.22
C PRO A 21 2.96 -7.61 -15.36
N VAL A 22 4.21 -7.95 -15.07
CA VAL A 22 5.06 -7.23 -14.12
C VAL A 22 5.26 -5.77 -14.52
N GLU A 23 5.33 -5.47 -15.81
CA GLU A 23 5.51 -4.10 -16.32
C GLU A 23 4.28 -3.24 -16.02
N LYS A 24 3.07 -3.81 -16.13
CA LYS A 24 1.84 -3.11 -15.78
C LYS A 24 1.79 -2.86 -14.27
N THR A 25 2.11 -3.87 -13.47
CA THR A 25 2.17 -3.75 -12.01
C THR A 25 3.19 -2.69 -11.57
N TRP A 26 4.39 -2.72 -12.16
CA TRP A 26 5.46 -1.77 -11.89
C TRP A 26 5.04 -0.31 -12.16
N ARG A 27 4.32 -0.07 -13.25
CA ARG A 27 3.77 1.26 -13.55
C ARG A 27 2.83 1.75 -12.45
N TYR A 28 2.00 0.89 -11.86
CA TYR A 28 1.15 1.26 -10.72
C TYR A 28 1.93 1.59 -9.44
N LEU A 29 3.21 1.22 -9.34
CA LEU A 29 4.07 1.59 -8.22
C LEU A 29 4.82 2.91 -8.44
N ILE A 30 5.24 3.23 -9.67
CA ILE A 30 6.12 4.38 -9.94
C ILE A 30 5.37 5.57 -10.52
N ASP A 31 4.43 5.35 -11.43
CA ASP A 31 3.67 6.42 -12.07
C ASP A 31 2.72 7.06 -11.05
N PRO A 32 2.87 8.36 -10.74
CA PRO A 32 2.11 8.98 -9.67
C PRO A 32 0.60 9.07 -9.96
N GLU A 33 0.21 9.16 -11.23
CA GLU A 33 -1.20 9.20 -11.62
C GLU A 33 -1.85 7.82 -11.51
N LEU A 34 -1.11 6.75 -11.80
CA LEU A 34 -1.60 5.38 -11.61
C LEU A 34 -1.58 4.99 -10.14
N ARG A 35 -0.54 5.37 -9.38
CA ARG A 35 -0.43 5.08 -7.94
C ARG A 35 -1.55 5.75 -7.14
N ALA A 36 -1.94 6.96 -7.50
CA ALA A 36 -3.09 7.66 -6.91
C ALA A 36 -4.43 6.92 -7.07
N ARG A 37 -4.53 5.91 -7.96
CA ARG A 37 -5.77 5.14 -8.16
C ARG A 37 -5.95 4.01 -7.15
N TRP A 38 -4.93 3.69 -6.36
CA TRP A 38 -4.97 2.60 -5.40
C TRP A 38 -4.32 2.88 -4.05
N PHE A 39 -3.50 3.92 -3.96
CA PHE A 39 -2.76 4.32 -2.76
C PHE A 39 -2.64 5.85 -2.75
N MET A 40 -1.43 6.39 -2.66
CA MET A 40 -1.14 7.82 -2.64
C MET A 40 -0.33 8.20 -3.87
N GLY A 41 -0.78 9.23 -4.56
CA GLY A 41 -0.01 9.88 -5.63
C GLY A 41 1.06 10.81 -5.07
N GLY A 42 1.74 11.53 -5.97
CA GLY A 42 2.68 12.59 -5.62
C GLY A 42 3.93 12.57 -6.50
N PRO A 43 4.60 13.73 -6.72
CA PRO A 43 5.82 13.79 -7.53
C PRO A 43 6.83 12.72 -7.14
N THR A 44 7.44 12.06 -8.13
CA THR A 44 8.37 10.95 -7.89
C THR A 44 9.63 11.15 -8.71
N ASP A 45 10.78 11.10 -8.05
CA ASP A 45 12.11 11.06 -8.67
C ASP A 45 12.64 9.62 -8.53
N PRO A 46 12.41 8.74 -9.53
CA PRO A 46 12.58 7.29 -9.39
C PRO A 46 14.05 6.86 -9.49
N LYS A 47 14.85 7.27 -8.50
CA LYS A 47 16.25 6.88 -8.34
C LYS A 47 16.57 6.70 -6.85
N VAL A 48 17.63 5.97 -6.55
CA VAL A 48 18.14 5.85 -5.17
C VAL A 48 18.47 7.25 -4.64
N GLY A 49 17.96 7.58 -3.46
CA GLY A 49 18.06 8.89 -2.82
C GLY A 49 17.05 9.93 -3.33
N GLY A 50 16.28 9.62 -4.37
CA GLY A 50 15.19 10.47 -4.85
C GLY A 50 13.96 10.42 -3.95
N GLY A 51 13.06 11.40 -4.13
CA GLY A 51 11.81 11.50 -3.39
C GLY A 51 10.68 10.68 -4.01
N ILE A 52 9.83 10.10 -3.16
CA ILE A 52 8.51 9.58 -3.52
C ILE A 52 7.45 10.37 -2.75
N GLY A 53 6.70 11.18 -3.48
CA GLY A 53 5.59 11.97 -2.94
C GLY A 53 4.40 11.09 -2.60
N LEU A 54 3.79 11.41 -1.46
CA LEU A 54 2.61 10.75 -0.90
C LEU A 54 1.59 11.83 -0.54
N THR A 55 0.46 11.82 -1.25
CA THR A 55 -0.70 12.69 -0.99
C THR A 55 -1.91 11.85 -0.57
N MET A 56 -2.48 12.18 0.59
CA MET A 56 -3.70 11.57 1.11
C MET A 56 -4.93 12.06 0.33
N ASP A 57 -5.37 11.27 -0.66
CA ASP A 57 -6.54 11.57 -1.50
C ASP A 57 -7.48 10.35 -1.59
N HIS A 58 -7.73 9.73 -0.43
CA HIS A 58 -8.43 8.44 -0.35
C HIS A 58 -9.91 8.52 -0.75
N ASP A 59 -10.48 9.73 -0.80
CA ASP A 59 -11.83 9.97 -1.32
C ASP A 59 -11.97 9.57 -2.79
N ARG A 60 -10.85 9.52 -3.52
CA ARG A 60 -10.82 9.13 -4.94
C ARG A 60 -10.59 7.64 -5.16
N LEU A 61 -10.43 6.86 -4.09
CA LEU A 61 -10.25 5.42 -4.20
C LEU A 61 -11.59 4.68 -4.35
N SER A 62 -12.70 5.29 -3.95
CA SER A 62 -14.07 4.82 -4.20
C SER A 62 -14.58 5.28 -5.56
N ASP A 63 -15.20 4.37 -6.30
CA ASP A 63 -15.98 4.68 -7.51
C ASP A 63 -17.43 5.04 -7.17
N GLY A 64 -17.91 4.64 -5.99
CA GLY A 64 -19.21 5.04 -5.45
C GLY A 64 -19.14 6.38 -4.70
N GLU A 65 -20.30 7.02 -4.54
CA GLU A 65 -20.45 8.22 -3.70
C GLU A 65 -20.41 7.82 -2.22
N VAL A 66 -19.21 7.84 -1.64
CA VAL A 66 -18.96 7.47 -0.24
C VAL A 66 -18.30 8.63 0.47
N ALA A 67 -18.91 9.09 1.57
CA ALA A 67 -18.33 10.14 2.39
C ALA A 67 -17.10 9.65 3.16
N THR A 68 -16.06 10.46 3.19
CA THR A 68 -14.90 10.27 4.08
C THR A 68 -15.36 10.16 5.53
N PRO A 69 -14.93 9.12 6.28
CA PRO A 69 -15.16 9.05 7.71
C PRO A 69 -14.51 10.24 8.44
N GLU A 70 -15.18 10.76 9.47
CA GLU A 70 -14.74 11.97 10.21
C GLU A 70 -13.29 11.89 10.66
N ARG A 71 -12.85 10.71 11.13
CA ARG A 71 -11.48 10.48 11.61
C ARG A 71 -10.40 10.68 10.55
N TYR A 72 -10.73 10.60 9.26
CA TYR A 72 -9.77 10.75 8.16
C TYR A 72 -9.83 12.12 7.48
N ARG A 73 -10.92 12.87 7.64
CA ARG A 73 -11.12 14.19 7.00
C ARG A 73 -9.96 15.16 7.22
N PRO A 74 -9.37 15.26 8.43
CA PRO A 74 -8.25 16.17 8.66
C PRO A 74 -6.99 15.82 7.87
N TYR A 75 -6.85 14.59 7.37
CA TYR A 75 -5.67 14.16 6.63
C TYR A 75 -5.82 14.29 5.11
N ILE A 76 -7.04 14.49 4.60
CA ILE A 76 -7.25 14.63 3.15
C ILE A 76 -6.54 15.87 2.62
N GLY A 77 -5.83 15.72 1.51
CA GLY A 77 -5.00 16.74 0.88
C GLY A 77 -3.60 16.90 1.49
N HIS A 78 -3.32 16.30 2.66
CA HIS A 78 -1.97 16.34 3.23
C HIS A 78 -1.00 15.60 2.32
N SER A 79 0.15 16.24 2.10
CA SER A 79 1.22 15.72 1.25
C SER A 79 2.55 15.76 1.97
N TRP A 80 3.33 14.70 1.80
CA TRP A 80 4.72 14.61 2.27
C TRP A 80 5.55 13.83 1.25
N GLU A 81 6.83 13.71 1.53
CA GLU A 81 7.77 12.99 0.69
C GLU A 81 8.55 11.98 1.55
N GLU A 82 8.73 10.78 1.01
CA GLU A 82 9.62 9.76 1.55
C GLU A 82 10.83 9.57 0.63
N ARG A 83 11.88 8.94 1.13
CA ARG A 83 13.12 8.73 0.37
C ARG A 83 13.18 7.33 -0.20
N ILE A 84 13.39 7.22 -1.50
CA ILE A 84 13.67 5.95 -2.18
C ILE A 84 15.05 5.45 -1.74
N THR A 85 15.10 4.26 -1.17
CA THR A 85 16.33 3.61 -0.69
C THR A 85 16.86 2.58 -1.67
N ARG A 86 15.97 1.91 -2.41
CA ARG A 86 16.30 0.95 -3.47
C ARG A 86 15.29 1.03 -4.61
N ILE A 87 15.77 0.90 -5.84
CA ILE A 87 14.92 0.82 -7.02
C ILE A 87 15.60 0.00 -8.11
N GLU A 88 14.94 -1.07 -8.55
CA GLU A 88 15.43 -1.98 -9.60
C GLU A 88 14.26 -2.30 -10.54
N PRO A 89 13.97 -1.43 -11.53
CA PRO A 89 12.84 -1.64 -12.42
C PRO A 89 12.96 -2.95 -13.23
N PRO A 90 11.87 -3.71 -13.45
CA PRO A 90 10.52 -3.55 -12.91
C PRO A 90 10.26 -4.36 -11.61
N HIS A 91 11.30 -4.76 -10.87
CA HIS A 91 11.21 -5.81 -9.85
C HIS A 91 11.20 -5.33 -8.40
N LEU A 92 11.80 -4.17 -8.08
CA LEU A 92 11.94 -3.76 -6.69
C LEU A 92 11.82 -2.25 -6.50
N LEU A 93 11.03 -1.85 -5.50
CA LEU A 93 10.98 -0.48 -4.97
C LEU A 93 11.05 -0.53 -3.45
N SER A 94 11.95 0.22 -2.84
CA SER A 94 11.97 0.44 -1.39
C SER A 94 12.08 1.93 -1.07
N PHE A 95 11.35 2.36 -0.04
CA PHE A 95 11.39 3.73 0.45
C PHE A 95 11.10 3.80 1.95
N THR A 96 11.56 4.88 2.58
CA THR A 96 11.35 5.13 4.01
C THR A 96 9.88 5.33 4.36
N TRP A 97 9.54 5.16 5.63
CA TRP A 97 8.23 5.49 6.16
C TRP A 97 8.35 6.39 7.39
N GLU A 98 7.61 7.50 7.41
CA GLU A 98 7.73 8.59 8.38
C GLU A 98 9.18 9.08 8.51
N GLY A 99 9.84 9.31 7.38
CA GLY A 99 11.26 9.72 7.36
C GLY A 99 12.24 8.65 7.81
N GLY A 100 11.76 7.42 8.05
CA GLY A 100 12.54 6.27 8.54
C GLY A 100 12.23 5.91 10.00
N GLU A 101 11.48 6.75 10.73
CA GLU A 101 11.13 6.49 12.14
C GLU A 101 10.18 5.29 12.29
N ALA A 102 9.35 5.04 11.27
CA ALA A 102 8.45 3.89 11.20
C ALA A 102 9.00 2.79 10.27
N GLY A 103 10.26 2.90 9.85
CA GLY A 103 10.96 1.88 9.10
C GLY A 103 10.97 2.07 7.58
N GLU A 104 10.95 0.96 6.85
CA GLU A 104 11.06 0.90 5.40
C GLU A 104 9.98 0.00 4.81
N VAL A 105 9.40 0.45 3.69
CA VAL A 105 8.45 -0.30 2.88
C VAL A 105 9.15 -0.77 1.61
N THR A 106 9.09 -2.07 1.35
CA THR A 106 9.65 -2.73 0.17
C THR A 106 8.53 -3.45 -0.60
N PHE A 107 8.47 -3.19 -1.90
CA PHE A 107 7.71 -3.94 -2.89
C PHE A 107 8.68 -4.78 -3.73
N GLU A 108 8.45 -6.09 -3.78
CA GLU A 108 9.14 -7.02 -4.68
C GLU A 108 8.12 -7.61 -5.65
N LEU A 109 8.44 -7.59 -6.95
CA LEU A 109 7.58 -8.11 -8.02
C LEU A 109 8.28 -9.27 -8.72
N HIS A 110 7.62 -10.43 -8.71
CA HIS A 110 8.08 -11.63 -9.40
C HIS A 110 7.09 -12.02 -10.49
N GLU A 111 7.61 -12.32 -11.67
CA GLU A 111 6.80 -12.88 -12.76
C GLU A 111 6.38 -14.32 -12.44
N GLU A 112 5.11 -14.63 -12.69
CA GLU A 112 4.55 -15.97 -12.48
C GLU A 112 3.46 -16.23 -13.53
N ASP A 113 3.76 -17.02 -14.56
CA ASP A 113 2.81 -17.44 -15.61
C ASP A 113 1.97 -16.30 -16.22
N GLY A 114 2.62 -15.17 -16.54
CA GLY A 114 1.96 -13.98 -17.11
C GLY A 114 1.22 -13.10 -16.09
N LYS A 115 1.26 -13.48 -14.81
CA LYS A 115 0.82 -12.72 -13.65
C LYS A 115 2.02 -12.16 -12.88
N THR A 116 1.74 -11.36 -11.86
CA THR A 116 2.77 -10.82 -10.97
C THR A 116 2.50 -11.25 -9.54
N ARG A 117 3.45 -11.94 -8.92
CA ARG A 117 3.46 -12.11 -7.46
C ARG A 117 4.10 -10.87 -6.82
N LEU A 118 3.28 -10.06 -6.17
CA LEU A 118 3.70 -8.92 -5.39
C LEU A 118 3.92 -9.33 -3.94
N VAL A 119 5.08 -8.98 -3.41
CA VAL A 119 5.43 -9.09 -2.00
C VAL A 119 5.63 -7.69 -1.44
N LEU A 120 4.76 -7.28 -0.52
CA LEU A 120 4.92 -6.06 0.25
C LEU A 120 5.51 -6.42 1.61
N THR A 121 6.64 -5.81 1.97
CA THR A 121 7.18 -5.92 3.33
C THR A 121 7.39 -4.53 3.93
N HIS A 122 6.78 -4.28 5.08
CA HIS A 122 7.04 -3.09 5.90
C HIS A 122 7.80 -3.55 7.15
N ARG A 123 9.07 -3.16 7.31
CA ARG A 123 9.91 -3.54 8.46
C ARG A 123 10.33 -2.32 9.25
N GLY A 124 10.55 -2.51 10.56
CA GLY A 124 11.00 -1.43 11.45
C GLY A 124 9.85 -0.69 12.13
N LEU A 125 8.69 -1.34 12.23
CA LEU A 125 7.52 -0.79 12.93
C LEU A 125 7.82 -0.58 14.42
N ARG A 126 7.23 0.44 15.02
CA ARG A 126 7.49 0.81 16.42
C ARG A 126 6.60 0.05 17.41
N GLY A 127 5.99 -1.05 16.99
CA GLY A 127 5.20 -1.93 17.83
C GLY A 127 3.81 -2.21 17.30
N ARG A 128 2.98 -2.74 18.19
CA ARG A 128 1.63 -3.25 17.88
C ARG A 128 0.73 -2.22 17.22
N ASP A 129 0.74 -0.99 17.69
CA ASP A 129 -0.18 0.05 17.19
C ASP A 129 0.14 0.44 15.74
N ASP A 130 1.42 0.61 15.41
CA ASP A 130 1.90 0.79 14.03
C ASP A 130 1.51 -0.40 13.16
N ALA A 131 1.74 -1.63 13.65
CA ALA A 131 1.42 -2.83 12.90
C ALA A 131 -0.08 -2.96 12.58
N ILE A 132 -0.96 -2.62 13.53
CA ILE A 132 -2.41 -2.61 13.30
C ILE A 132 -2.79 -1.50 12.32
N ASN A 133 -2.30 -0.27 12.54
CA ASN A 133 -2.63 0.90 11.73
C ASN A 133 -2.16 0.73 10.28
N PHE A 134 -0.85 0.56 10.07
CA PHE A 134 -0.28 0.42 8.75
C PHE A 134 -0.67 -0.90 8.08
N GLY A 135 -0.90 -1.97 8.85
CA GLY A 135 -1.40 -3.23 8.32
C GLY A 135 -2.80 -3.09 7.74
N GLY A 136 -3.69 -2.36 8.44
CA GLY A 136 -5.04 -2.09 7.95
C GLY A 136 -5.01 -1.26 6.67
N GLY A 137 -4.16 -0.22 6.66
CA GLY A 137 -3.87 0.56 5.46
C GLY A 137 -3.36 -0.30 4.30
N TRP A 138 -2.25 -1.01 4.46
CA TRP A 138 -1.65 -1.79 3.37
C TRP A 138 -2.60 -2.82 2.80
N HIS A 139 -3.31 -3.54 3.67
CA HIS A 139 -4.25 -4.56 3.26
C HIS A 139 -5.42 -3.97 2.45
N SER A 140 -5.98 -2.82 2.84
CA SER A 140 -7.05 -2.18 2.05
C SER A 140 -6.54 -1.66 0.71
N HIS A 141 -5.38 -1.01 0.65
CA HIS A 141 -4.83 -0.50 -0.60
C HIS A 141 -4.43 -1.65 -1.56
N LEU A 142 -3.87 -2.75 -1.06
CA LEU A 142 -3.57 -3.92 -1.90
C LEU A 142 -4.84 -4.53 -2.51
N ALA A 143 -5.97 -4.53 -1.79
CA ALA A 143 -7.26 -4.95 -2.34
C ALA A 143 -7.75 -4.02 -3.45
N VAL A 144 -7.50 -2.71 -3.34
CA VAL A 144 -7.78 -1.74 -4.40
C VAL A 144 -6.88 -2.00 -5.61
N LEU A 145 -5.57 -2.15 -5.42
CA LEU A 145 -4.62 -2.42 -6.51
C LEU A 145 -5.03 -3.66 -7.32
N GLU A 146 -5.36 -4.75 -6.63
CA GLU A 146 -5.82 -5.99 -7.26
C GLU A 146 -7.07 -5.78 -8.13
N ARG A 147 -8.06 -5.03 -7.63
CA ARG A 147 -9.26 -4.66 -8.41
C ARG A 147 -8.92 -3.82 -9.62
N ARG A 148 -8.12 -2.75 -9.43
CA ARG A 148 -7.73 -1.84 -10.53
C ARG A 148 -6.96 -2.56 -11.63
N LEU A 149 -6.07 -3.49 -11.28
CA LEU A 149 -5.31 -4.26 -12.25
C LEU A 149 -6.17 -5.23 -13.07
N ARG A 150 -7.22 -5.80 -12.46
CA ARG A 150 -8.25 -6.62 -13.14
C ARG A 150 -9.26 -5.80 -13.95
N GLY A 151 -9.28 -4.48 -13.78
CA GLY A 151 -10.26 -3.58 -14.41
C GLY A 151 -11.61 -3.52 -13.67
N ASP A 152 -11.64 -4.00 -12.43
CA ASP A 152 -12.84 -3.99 -11.59
C ASP A 152 -13.03 -2.64 -10.89
N ALA A 153 -14.29 -2.34 -10.59
CA ALA A 153 -14.67 -1.21 -9.76
C ALA A 153 -14.36 -1.46 -8.27
N VAL A 154 -14.16 -0.37 -7.55
CA VAL A 154 -13.99 -0.29 -6.10
C VAL A 154 -15.16 0.52 -5.55
N PRO A 155 -16.29 -0.11 -5.19
CA PRO A 155 -17.50 0.63 -4.81
C PRO A 155 -17.27 1.53 -3.59
N ASP A 156 -16.54 1.03 -2.60
CA ASP A 156 -16.33 1.67 -1.32
C ASP A 156 -14.96 1.28 -0.75
N PHE A 157 -14.01 2.21 -0.80
CA PHE A 157 -12.69 2.04 -0.18
C PHE A 157 -12.76 2.01 1.35
N TRP A 158 -13.63 2.81 1.95
CA TRP A 158 -13.71 2.95 3.41
C TRP A 158 -14.25 1.69 4.08
N ALA A 159 -15.20 0.99 3.43
CA ALA A 159 -15.65 -0.33 3.87
C ALA A 159 -14.52 -1.37 3.79
N LEU A 160 -13.71 -1.37 2.73
CA LEU A 160 -12.52 -2.24 2.63
C LEU A 160 -11.51 -1.92 3.73
N HIS A 161 -11.31 -0.63 4.01
CA HIS A 161 -10.42 -0.16 5.05
C HIS A 161 -10.87 -0.59 6.46
N GLU A 162 -12.15 -0.44 6.78
CA GLU A 162 -12.71 -0.89 8.06
C GLU A 162 -12.57 -2.41 8.24
N GLN A 163 -12.86 -3.19 7.20
CA GLN A 163 -12.66 -4.65 7.21
C GLN A 163 -11.20 -5.03 7.42
N ALA A 164 -10.28 -4.32 6.76
CA ALA A 164 -8.85 -4.55 6.89
C ALA A 164 -8.35 -4.23 8.31
N GLU A 165 -8.76 -3.11 8.91
CA GLU A 165 -8.44 -2.78 10.29
C GLU A 165 -9.00 -3.81 11.28
N ALA A 166 -10.24 -4.26 11.07
CA ALA A 166 -10.86 -5.29 11.92
C ALA A 166 -10.08 -6.61 11.85
N ALA A 167 -9.64 -7.02 10.66
CA ALA A 167 -8.80 -8.20 10.48
C ALA A 167 -7.45 -8.06 11.20
N MET A 168 -6.79 -6.89 11.12
CA MET A 168 -5.54 -6.64 11.83
C MET A 168 -5.74 -6.64 13.36
N ARG A 169 -6.80 -6.00 13.84
CA ARG A 169 -7.15 -6.01 15.27
C ARG A 169 -7.41 -7.44 15.76
N ALA A 170 -8.07 -8.29 14.98
CA ALA A 170 -8.28 -9.69 15.33
C ALA A 170 -6.98 -10.50 15.35
N ALA A 171 -6.10 -10.30 14.34
CA ALA A 171 -4.81 -10.98 14.26
C ALA A 171 -3.89 -10.68 15.45
N PHE A 172 -3.98 -9.47 16.00
CA PHE A 172 -3.24 -9.08 17.20
C PHE A 172 -4.04 -9.30 18.50
N GLY A 173 -5.37 -9.31 18.45
CA GLY A 173 -6.28 -9.40 19.60
C GLY A 173 -6.47 -10.80 20.17
N GLY A 174 -5.95 -11.83 19.48
CA GLY A 174 -5.83 -13.18 20.04
C GLY A 174 -4.60 -13.28 20.95
N ALA A 175 -4.71 -12.79 22.18
CA ALA A 175 -3.82 -13.08 23.31
C ALA A 175 -4.63 -13.10 24.61
#